data_AF-A0A0R3QGI3-F1
#
_entry.id   AF-A0A0R3QGI3-F1
#
_cell.length_a   1.000
_cell.length_b   1.000
_cell.length_c   1.000
_cell.angle_alpha   90.00
_cell.angle_beta   90.00
_cell.angle_gamma   90.00
#
_symmetry.space_group_name_H-M   'P 1'
#
loop_
_entity.id
_entity.type
_entity.pdbx_description
1 polymer ?
#
loop_
_entity_poly.entity_id
_entity_poly.type
_entity_poly.pdbx_seq_one_letter_code
_entity_poly.pdbx_strand_id
1 'polypeptide(L)'
;MTWSLLSISMGVCGGLSLWGSDLDSVSMGCIVMAIGLAVDFSIHICYRYHRSSQKTANEKVRESLMMVGWPVLQAGGSTLFSMLSLPLIPAYLVRVFFQTVMLVNVIGLTHALLWLPQLISLLDPCERIPLRFRYPLKGYEPQS
;
A
#
# COMPACT_ATOMS: atom_id res chain seq x y z
N MET A 1 -9.72 -4.12 3.60
CA MET A 1 -9.34 -3.55 2.28
C MET A 1 -10.37 -2.54 1.80
N THR A 2 -11.64 -2.93 1.65
CA THR A 2 -12.73 -2.05 1.18
C THR A 2 -12.89 -0.76 1.98
N TRP A 3 -12.74 -0.81 3.31
CA TRP A 3 -12.83 0.38 4.16
C TRP A 3 -11.69 1.39 3.91
N SER A 4 -10.47 0.90 3.69
CA SER A 4 -9.32 1.75 3.34
C SER A 4 -9.51 2.38 1.96
N LEU A 5 -10.06 1.63 0.99
CA LEU A 5 -10.36 2.14 -0.35
C LEU A 5 -11.38 3.28 -0.29
N LEU A 6 -12.50 3.08 0.42
CA LEU A 6 -13.51 4.12 0.64
C LEU A 6 -12.91 5.37 1.29
N SER A 7 -12.10 5.19 2.33
CA SER A 7 -11.44 6.29 3.03
C SER A 7 -10.51 7.09 2.12
N ILE A 8 -9.69 6.42 1.30
CA ILE A 8 -8.79 7.09 0.36
C ILE A 8 -9.59 7.83 -0.72
N SER A 9 -10.60 7.18 -1.31
CA SER A 9 -11.45 7.81 -2.34
C SER A 9 -12.18 9.03 -1.80
N MET A 10 -12.77 8.96 -0.60
CA MET A 10 -13.41 10.11 0.04
C MET A 10 -12.41 11.21 0.40
N GLY A 11 -11.23 10.86 0.90
CA GLY A 11 -10.17 11.82 1.25
C GLY A 11 -9.63 12.59 0.04
N VAL A 12 -9.47 11.92 -1.10
CA VAL A 12 -9.02 12.54 -2.35
C VAL A 12 -10.11 13.45 -2.93
N CYS A 13 -11.36 12.97 -3.00
CA CYS A 13 -12.48 13.80 -3.45
C CYS A 13 -12.69 15.03 -2.55
N GLY A 14 -12.62 14.84 -1.22
CA GLY A 14 -12.73 15.92 -0.25
C GLY A 14 -11.58 16.91 -0.33
N GLY A 15 -10.34 16.44 -0.48
CA GLY A 15 -9.15 17.30 -0.62
C GLY A 15 -9.19 18.15 -1.89
N LEU A 16 -9.64 17.58 -3.01
CA LEU A 16 -9.83 18.33 -4.26
C LEU A 16 -10.96 19.35 -4.15
N SER A 17 -12.08 18.97 -3.52
CA SER A 17 -13.20 19.87 -3.29
C SER A 17 -12.82 21.05 -2.41
N LEU A 18 -12.02 20.83 -1.36
CA LEU A 18 -11.49 21.90 -0.50
C LEU A 18 -10.56 22.86 -1.26
N TRP A 19 -9.82 22.36 -2.24
CA TRP A 19 -8.99 23.20 -3.12
C TRP A 19 -9.78 23.86 -4.26
N GLY A 20 -11.09 23.64 -4.35
CA GLY A 20 -11.94 24.20 -5.40
C GLY A 20 -11.58 23.71 -6.80
N SER A 21 -10.97 22.52 -6.91
CA SER A 21 -10.62 21.90 -8.19
C SER A 21 -11.79 21.07 -8.71
N ASP A 22 -12.09 21.19 -10.00
CA ASP A 22 -13.16 20.43 -10.63
C ASP A 22 -12.82 18.92 -10.71
N LEU A 23 -13.84 18.08 -10.59
CA LEU A 23 -13.75 16.64 -10.81
C LEU A 23 -13.59 16.34 -12.31
N ASP A 24 -12.37 16.50 -12.79
CA ASP A 24 -12.00 16.28 -14.20
C ASP A 24 -11.48 14.85 -14.44
N SER A 25 -11.23 14.46 -15.70
CA SER A 25 -10.65 13.16 -16.10
C SER A 25 -9.37 12.80 -15.29
N VAL A 26 -8.60 13.83 -14.92
CA VAL A 26 -7.43 13.71 -14.05
C VAL A 26 -7.78 13.18 -12.66
N SER A 27 -8.85 13.69 -12.03
CA SER A 27 -9.29 13.25 -10.70
C SER A 27 -9.78 11.80 -10.69
N MET A 28 -10.40 11.35 -11.79
CA MET A 28 -10.78 9.94 -11.96
C MET A 28 -9.55 9.04 -12.04
N GLY A 29 -8.51 9.45 -12.78
CA GLY A 29 -7.22 8.77 -12.82
C GLY A 29 -6.59 8.62 -11.43
N CYS A 30 -6.79 9.60 -10.56
CA CYS A 30 -6.29 9.58 -9.19
C CYS A 30 -7.03 8.60 -8.27
N ILE A 31 -8.33 8.40 -8.46
CA ILE A 31 -9.08 7.33 -7.76
C ILE A 31 -8.54 5.95 -8.17
N VAL A 32 -8.30 5.74 -9.48
CA VAL A 32 -7.72 4.49 -9.99
C VAL A 32 -6.30 4.26 -9.44
N MET A 33 -5.48 5.31 -9.41
CA MET A 33 -4.13 5.25 -8.84
C MET A 33 -4.15 4.89 -7.36
N ALA A 34 -5.07 5.47 -6.58
CA ALA A 34 -5.26 5.14 -5.18
C ALA A 34 -5.61 3.66 -4.95
N ILE A 35 -6.47 3.09 -5.81
CA ILE A 35 -6.79 1.64 -5.76
C ILE A 35 -5.54 0.82 -6.08
N GLY A 36 -4.79 1.19 -7.10
CA GLY A 36 -3.54 0.51 -7.49
C GLY A 36 -2.52 0.46 -6.36
N LEU A 37 -2.23 1.60 -5.74
CA LEU A 37 -1.30 1.69 -4.60
C LEU A 37 -1.80 0.85 -3.41
N ALA A 38 -3.08 0.91 -3.06
CA ALA A 38 -3.64 0.12 -1.97
C ALA A 38 -3.52 -1.39 -2.21
N VAL A 39 -3.72 -1.85 -3.44
CA VAL A 39 -3.60 -3.26 -3.83
C VAL A 39 -2.13 -3.71 -3.83
N ASP A 40 -1.22 -2.92 -4.41
CA ASP A 40 0.21 -3.26 -4.48
C ASP A 40 0.81 -3.45 -3.09
N PHE A 41 0.58 -2.50 -2.18
CA PHE A 41 1.06 -2.60 -0.81
C PHE A 41 0.48 -3.81 -0.08
N SER A 42 -0.80 -4.10 -0.32
CA SER A 42 -1.46 -5.25 0.29
C SER A 42 -0.85 -6.58 -0.17
N ILE A 43 -0.55 -6.72 -1.46
CA ILE A 43 0.04 -7.94 -2.01
C ILE A 43 1.46 -8.13 -1.48
N HIS A 44 2.28 -7.07 -1.48
CA HIS A 44 3.66 -7.14 -0.98
C HIS A 44 3.72 -7.54 0.50
N ILE A 45 2.86 -6.92 1.33
CA ILE A 45 2.81 -7.23 2.76
C ILE A 45 2.24 -8.64 2.98
N CYS A 46 1.16 -9.02 2.30
CA CYS A 46 0.56 -10.36 2.41
C CYS A 46 1.54 -11.46 1.99
N TYR A 47 2.27 -11.27 0.89
CA TYR A 47 3.26 -12.20 0.40
C TYR A 47 4.40 -12.40 1.41
N ARG A 48 4.94 -11.30 1.97
CA ARG A 48 5.99 -11.33 2.99
C ARG A 48 5.50 -11.94 4.31
N TYR A 49 4.30 -11.59 4.72
CA TYR A 49 3.64 -12.12 5.91
C TYR A 49 3.41 -13.63 5.78
N HIS A 50 2.93 -14.11 4.63
CA HIS A 50 2.70 -15.54 4.38
C HIS A 50 4.01 -16.34 4.35
N ARG A 51 5.11 -15.73 3.88
CA ARG A 51 6.43 -16.34 3.84
C ARG A 51 7.21 -16.24 5.16
N SER A 52 6.74 -15.45 6.13
CA SER A 52 7.38 -15.30 7.43
C SER A 52 7.26 -16.59 8.25
N SER A 53 8.35 -17.00 8.88
CA SER A 53 8.42 -18.21 9.71
C SER A 53 8.15 -17.92 11.20
N GLN A 54 7.73 -16.71 11.56
CA GLN A 54 7.50 -16.34 12.97
C GLN A 54 6.28 -17.06 13.54
N LYS A 55 6.18 -17.11 14.88
CA LYS A 55 5.11 -17.84 15.57
C LYS A 55 3.91 -16.94 15.86
N THR A 56 4.16 -15.68 16.21
CA THR A 56 3.12 -14.73 16.65
C THR A 56 2.68 -13.82 15.50
N ALA A 57 1.37 -13.55 15.42
CA ALA A 57 0.76 -12.61 14.47
C ALA A 57 1.47 -11.25 14.42
N ASN A 58 1.67 -10.65 15.60
CA ASN A 58 2.30 -9.34 15.75
C ASN A 58 3.77 -9.33 15.30
N GLU A 59 4.51 -10.43 15.52
CA GLU A 59 5.91 -10.54 15.08
C GLU A 59 6.00 -10.65 13.56
N LYS A 60 5.13 -11.45 12.93
CA LYS A 60 5.03 -11.54 11.47
C LYS A 60 4.69 -10.19 10.83
N VAL A 61 3.75 -9.46 11.42
CA VAL A 61 3.36 -8.12 10.94
C VAL A 61 4.52 -7.15 11.09
N ARG A 62 5.21 -7.13 12.24
CA ARG A 62 6.37 -6.27 12.48
C ARG A 62 7.51 -6.57 11.51
N GLU A 63 7.85 -7.83 11.29
CA GLU A 63 8.88 -8.24 10.35
C GLU A 63 8.51 -7.84 8.91
N SER A 64 7.24 -8.07 8.52
CA SER A 64 6.75 -7.71 7.18
C SER A 64 6.79 -6.20 6.95
N LEU A 65 6.39 -5.41 7.95
CA LEU A 65 6.39 -3.96 7.88
C LEU A 65 7.82 -3.38 7.88
N MET A 66 8.76 -3.96 8.64
CA MET A 66 10.17 -3.55 8.58
C MET A 66 10.78 -3.81 7.20
N MET A 67 10.43 -4.92 6.56
CA MET A 67 10.97 -5.29 5.25
C MET A 67 10.32 -4.53 4.08
N VAL A 68 9.02 -4.23 4.16
CA VAL A 68 8.26 -3.57 3.08
C VAL A 68 8.14 -2.06 3.31
N GLY A 69 8.20 -1.58 4.54
CA GLY A 69 7.99 -0.17 4.88
C GLY A 69 9.00 0.78 4.24
N TRP A 70 10.29 0.44 4.27
CA TRP A 70 11.33 1.28 3.64
C TRP A 70 11.17 1.39 2.11
N PRO A 71 11.02 0.29 1.35
CA PRO A 71 10.69 0.36 -0.08
C PRO A 71 9.45 1.20 -0.42
N VAL A 72 8.39 1.08 0.39
CA VAL A 72 7.13 1.82 0.19
C VAL A 72 7.32 3.31 0.41
N LEU A 73 8.00 3.70 1.49
CA LEU A 73 8.31 5.10 1.76
C LEU A 73 9.24 5.69 0.69
N GLN A 74 10.21 4.91 0.21
CA GLN A 74 11.10 5.33 -0.86
C GLN A 74 10.33 5.55 -2.18
N ALA A 75 9.42 4.63 -2.54
CA ALA A 75 8.57 4.76 -3.73
C ALA A 75 7.60 5.94 -3.64
N GLY A 76 7.05 6.18 -2.44
CA GLY A 76 6.28 7.36 -2.13
C GLY A 76 7.08 8.64 -2.32
N GLY A 77 8.27 8.69 -1.72
CA GLY A 77 9.17 9.84 -1.78
C GLY A 77 9.67 10.18 -3.19
N SER A 78 10.00 9.17 -4.01
CA SER A 78 10.40 9.41 -5.40
C SER A 78 9.27 9.99 -6.25
N THR A 79 8.03 9.58 -6.00
CA THR A 79 6.85 10.17 -6.64
C THR A 79 6.68 11.64 -6.24
N LEU A 80 6.80 11.97 -4.94
CA LEU A 80 6.74 13.36 -4.47
C LEU A 80 7.86 14.20 -5.10
N PHE A 81 9.07 13.64 -5.19
CA PHE A 81 10.22 14.31 -5.77
C PHE A 81 10.03 14.60 -7.27
N SER A 82 9.49 13.64 -8.02
CA SER A 82 9.13 13.83 -9.44
C SER A 82 8.13 14.98 -9.63
N MET A 83 7.13 15.04 -8.75
CA MET A 83 6.07 16.04 -8.81
C MET A 83 6.55 17.47 -8.53
N LEU A 84 7.69 17.68 -7.87
CA LEU A 84 8.25 19.02 -7.61
C LEU A 84 8.60 19.81 -8.87
N SER A 85 8.76 19.16 -10.03
CA SER A 85 9.09 19.82 -11.30
C SER A 85 7.88 20.43 -12.02
N LEU A 86 6.67 19.95 -11.74
CA LEU A 86 5.44 20.33 -12.43
C LEU A 86 4.94 21.77 -12.15
N PRO A 87 5.11 22.35 -10.94
CA PRO A 87 4.66 23.72 -10.65
C PRO A 87 5.30 24.79 -11.55
N LEU A 88 6.39 24.46 -12.26
CA LEU A 88 7.08 25.36 -13.19
C LEU A 88 6.26 25.65 -14.46
N ILE A 89 5.24 24.84 -14.75
CA ILE A 89 4.42 24.99 -15.95
C ILE A 89 3.11 25.74 -15.57
N PRO A 90 2.85 26.94 -16.13
CA PRO A 90 1.67 27.74 -15.81
C PRO A 90 0.43 27.24 -16.56
N ALA A 91 0.07 25.98 -16.37
CA ALA A 91 -1.11 25.35 -16.96
C ALA A 91 -2.05 24.85 -15.85
N TYR A 92 -3.34 25.17 -15.96
CA TYR A 92 -4.37 24.75 -15.01
C TYR A 92 -4.35 23.22 -14.79
N LEU A 93 -4.31 22.47 -15.89
CA LEU A 93 -4.29 21.01 -15.85
C LEU A 93 -3.07 20.46 -15.10
N VAL A 94 -1.90 21.08 -15.24
CA VAL A 94 -0.67 20.66 -14.55
C VAL A 94 -0.75 20.95 -13.06
N ARG A 95 -1.33 22.09 -12.67
CA ARG A 95 -1.55 22.44 -11.26
C ARG A 95 -2.52 21.45 -10.58
N VAL A 96 -3.65 21.16 -11.22
CA VAL A 96 -4.64 20.20 -10.68
C VAL A 96 -4.03 18.81 -10.60
N PHE A 97 -3.30 18.38 -11.62
CA PHE A 97 -2.59 17.10 -11.61
C PHE A 97 -1.59 16.99 -10.45
N PHE A 98 -0.76 18.02 -10.24
CA PHE A 98 0.18 18.08 -9.12
C PHE A 98 -0.54 17.97 -7.78
N GLN A 99 -1.58 18.78 -7.55
CA GLN A 99 -2.35 18.76 -6.31
C GLN A 99 -2.97 17.39 -6.05
N THR A 100 -3.50 16.75 -7.10
CA THR A 100 -4.17 15.47 -6.96
C THR A 100 -3.20 14.32 -6.68
N VAL A 101 -2.07 14.26 -7.39
CA VAL A 101 -1.05 13.22 -7.16
C VAL A 101 -0.40 13.38 -5.78
N MET A 102 -0.15 14.62 -5.34
CA MET A 102 0.32 14.90 -3.98
C MET A 102 -0.66 14.39 -2.92
N LEU A 103 -1.95 14.70 -3.05
CA LEU A 103 -3.01 14.23 -2.15
C LEU A 103 -3.10 12.70 -2.09
N VAL A 104 -3.18 12.04 -3.26
CA VAL A 104 -3.25 10.57 -3.35
C VAL A 104 -2.04 9.92 -2.70
N ASN A 105 -0.84 10.43 -2.96
CA ASN A 105 0.37 9.80 -2.46
C ASN A 105 0.46 9.91 -0.93
N VAL A 106 0.14 11.07 -0.36
CA VAL A 106 0.15 11.27 1.11
C VAL A 106 -0.93 10.44 1.80
N ILE A 107 -2.19 10.52 1.32
CA ILE A 107 -3.32 9.79 1.90
C ILE A 107 -3.15 8.28 1.70
N GLY A 108 -2.70 7.88 0.51
CA GLY A 108 -2.45 6.49 0.13
C GLY A 108 -1.35 5.85 0.96
N LEU A 109 -0.19 6.50 1.11
CA LEU A 109 0.89 6.02 1.99
C LEU A 109 0.44 5.89 3.43
N THR A 110 -0.27 6.90 3.95
CA THR A 110 -0.74 6.90 5.33
C THR A 110 -1.72 5.75 5.59
N HIS A 111 -2.70 5.56 4.71
CA HIS A 111 -3.64 4.45 4.84
C HIS A 111 -2.96 3.09 4.59
N ALA A 112 -2.02 2.99 3.65
CA ALA A 112 -1.33 1.75 3.36
C ALA A 112 -0.40 1.30 4.50
N LEU A 113 0.26 2.22 5.19
CA LEU A 113 1.16 1.89 6.30
C LEU A 113 0.41 1.71 7.62
N LEU A 114 -0.70 2.42 7.85
CA LEU A 114 -1.42 2.37 9.11
C LEU A 114 -2.58 1.36 9.10
N TRP A 115 -3.40 1.27 8.06
CA TRP A 115 -4.59 0.41 8.15
C TRP A 115 -4.29 -1.08 7.91
N LEU A 116 -3.32 -1.37 7.07
CA LEU A 116 -2.94 -2.72 6.66
C LEU A 116 -2.37 -3.59 7.80
N PRO A 117 -1.42 -3.11 8.64
CA PRO A 117 -0.92 -3.89 9.77
C PRO A 117 -2.01 -4.22 10.79
N GLN A 118 -2.93 -3.27 11.04
CA GLN A 118 -4.06 -3.44 11.95
C GLN A 118 -5.04 -4.49 11.42
N LEU A 119 -5.32 -4.47 10.11
CA LEU A 119 -6.23 -5.42 9.47
C LEU A 119 -5.66 -6.84 9.46
N ILE A 120 -4.36 -7.00 9.19
CA ILE A 120 -3.70 -8.31 9.24
C ILE A 120 -3.66 -8.82 10.68
N SER A 121 -3.36 -7.97 11.66
CA SER A 121 -3.38 -8.34 13.09
C SER A 121 -4.76 -8.79 13.56
N LEU A 122 -5.84 -8.13 13.11
CA LEU A 122 -7.23 -8.50 13.41
C LEU A 122 -7.70 -9.77 12.71
N LEU A 123 -7.27 -9.99 11.47
CA LEU A 123 -7.68 -11.15 10.66
C LEU A 123 -6.86 -12.40 10.94
N ASP A 124 -5.73 -12.29 11.64
CA ASP A 124 -4.91 -13.43 12.00
C ASP A 124 -5.64 -14.24 13.08
N PRO A 125 -6.20 -15.42 12.74
CA PRO A 125 -6.70 -16.32 13.76
C PRO A 125 -5.48 -16.76 14.55
N CYS A 126 -5.48 -16.47 15.84
CA CYS A 126 -4.45 -16.89 16.78
C CYS A 126 -4.04 -18.33 16.44
N GLU A 127 -2.77 -18.51 16.04
CA GLU A 127 -2.12 -19.80 15.76
C GLU A 127 -2.34 -20.43 14.36
N ARG A 128 -1.76 -19.82 13.32
CA ARG A 128 -1.50 -20.51 12.04
C ARG A 128 -0.21 -21.33 12.14
N ILE A 129 -0.37 -22.65 12.26
CA ILE A 129 0.69 -23.66 12.17
C ILE A 129 1.54 -23.40 10.90
N PRO A 130 2.88 -23.25 11.00
CA PRO A 130 3.71 -23.02 9.83
C PRO A 130 3.60 -24.20 8.85
N LEU A 131 3.11 -23.92 7.63
CA LEU A 131 2.95 -24.91 6.55
C LEU A 131 4.26 -25.60 6.13
N ARG A 132 5.41 -25.12 6.61
CA ARG A 132 6.72 -25.76 6.43
C ARG A 132 6.79 -27.19 6.99
N PHE A 133 5.86 -27.58 7.87
CA PHE A 133 5.74 -28.96 8.37
C PHE A 133 4.90 -29.89 7.49
N ARG A 134 4.19 -29.40 6.46
CA ARG A 134 3.32 -30.26 5.62
C ARG A 134 4.03 -30.86 4.41
N TYR A 135 5.24 -30.41 4.11
CA TYR A 135 6.16 -31.08 3.19
C TYR A 135 7.49 -31.32 3.91
N PRO A 136 7.60 -32.36 4.77
CA PRO A 136 8.87 -33.06 4.83
C PRO A 136 9.20 -33.45 3.39
N LEU A 137 10.45 -33.24 2.97
CA LEU A 137 10.96 -33.72 1.70
C LEU A 137 10.66 -35.23 1.62
N LYS A 138 9.57 -35.57 0.95
CA LYS A 138 9.23 -36.94 0.62
C LYS A 138 10.20 -37.35 -0.47
N GLY A 139 11.29 -37.99 -0.05
CA GLY A 139 12.16 -38.79 -0.90
C GLY A 139 13.32 -38.06 -1.54
N TYR A 140 14.45 -38.06 -0.84
CA TYR A 140 15.73 -38.35 -1.50
C TYR A 140 16.63 -39.12 -0.53
N GLU A 141 16.33 -40.40 -0.37
CA GLU A 141 17.34 -41.41 -0.08
C GLU A 141 17.57 -42.17 -1.40
N PRO A 142 18.73 -42.06 -2.06
CA PRO A 142 19.26 -43.17 -2.80
C PRO A 142 19.99 -44.08 -1.79
N GLN A 143 19.32 -45.17 -1.41
CA GLN A 143 19.99 -46.36 -0.91
C GLN A 143 20.59 -47.13 -2.10
N SER A 144 21.80 -47.66 -1.88
CA SER A 144 22.68 -48.51 -2.73
C SER A 144 23.49 -47.82 -3.82
#